data_AF-A0A1N6TF90-F1
#
_entry.id   AF-A0A1N6TF90-F1
#
_cell.length_a   1.000
_cell.length_b   1.000
_cell.length_c   1.000
_cell.angle_alpha   90.00
_cell.angle_beta   90.00
_cell.angle_gamma   90.00
#
_symmetry.space_group_name_H-M   'P 1'
#
loop_
_entity.id
_entity.type
_entity.pdbx_description
1 polymer ?
#
loop_
_entity_poly.entity_id
_entity_poly.type
_entity_poly.pdbx_seq_one_letter_code
_entity_poly.pdbx_strand_id
1 'polypeptide(L)'
;MNQVKKKKFHHQAEILEIIPNRKLEHTWAYPEFSYEKTTVTWKIQSEGDQSLIKLTHDDIDRFSDLGENFSMDAFTEGWNRIIRKSLKPYLEN
;
A
#
# COMPACT_ATOMS: atom_id res chain seq x y z
N MET A 1 16.90 1.88 -30.55
CA MET A 1 16.30 2.50 -29.33
C MET A 1 15.40 1.46 -28.70
N ASN A 2 15.80 0.87 -27.56
CA ASN A 2 14.98 -0.11 -26.85
C ASN A 2 13.86 0.63 -26.11
N GLN A 3 12.61 0.41 -26.53
CA GLN A 3 11.46 0.86 -25.75
C GLN A 3 11.33 -0.05 -24.53
N VAL A 4 11.78 0.42 -23.37
CA VAL A 4 11.43 -0.21 -22.09
C VAL A 4 9.91 -0.09 -21.95
N LYS A 5 9.20 -1.23 -21.94
CA LYS A 5 7.77 -1.28 -21.60
C LYS A 5 7.63 -0.63 -20.21
N LYS A 6 7.12 0.60 -20.15
CA LYS A 6 6.75 1.25 -18.89
C LYS A 6 5.71 0.35 -18.21
N LYS A 7 6.07 -0.26 -17.08
CA LYS A 7 5.11 -0.99 -16.25
C LYS A 7 4.16 0.05 -15.67
N LYS A 8 2.89 -0.02 -16.07
CA LYS A 8 1.84 0.90 -15.58
C LYS A 8 1.78 0.78 -14.06
N PHE A 9 2.08 1.86 -13.35
CA PHE A 9 2.08 1.93 -11.88
C PHE A 9 3.08 0.98 -11.19
N HIS A 10 4.31 0.89 -11.68
CA HIS A 10 5.36 0.19 -10.95
C HIS A 10 5.55 0.81 -9.55
N HIS A 11 5.42 -0.02 -8.53
CA HIS A 11 5.65 0.36 -7.14
C HIS A 11 7.01 -0.14 -6.68
N GLN A 12 7.76 0.72 -6.03
CA GLN A 12 8.95 0.34 -5.28
C GLN A 12 8.69 0.61 -3.80
N ALA A 13 9.11 -0.32 -2.95
CA ALA A 13 8.99 -0.23 -1.50
C ALA A 13 10.33 -0.48 -0.84
N GLU A 14 10.54 0.19 0.28
CA GLU A 14 11.67 0.01 1.19
C GLU A 14 11.10 -0.31 2.56
N ILE A 15 11.56 -1.41 3.17
CA ILE A 15 11.12 -1.81 4.51
C ILE A 15 11.73 -0.86 5.54
N LEU A 16 10.86 -0.23 6.34
CA LEU A 16 11.26 0.70 7.39
C LEU A 16 11.31 -0.01 8.75
N GLU A 17 10.29 -0.81 9.07
CA GLU A 17 10.25 -1.58 10.33
C GLU A 17 9.46 -2.89 10.15
N ILE A 18 9.96 -3.96 10.76
CA ILE A 18 9.25 -5.23 10.89
C ILE A 18 9.28 -5.66 12.36
N ILE A 19 8.10 -5.80 12.95
CA ILE A 19 7.90 -6.46 14.23
C ILE A 19 7.04 -7.70 13.96
N PRO A 20 7.60 -8.93 14.10
CA PRO A 20 6.88 -10.15 13.78
C PRO A 20 5.49 -10.20 14.43
N ASN A 21 4.49 -10.59 13.65
CA ASN A 21 3.07 -10.71 14.04
C ASN A 21 2.44 -9.43 14.62
N ARG A 22 3.06 -8.26 14.49
CA ARG A 22 2.54 -7.00 15.05
C ARG A 22 2.58 -5.81 14.09
N LYS A 23 3.70 -5.59 13.39
CA LYS A 23 3.87 -4.40 12.56
C LYS A 23 4.71 -4.70 11.32
N LEU A 24 4.27 -4.16 10.19
CA LEU A 24 5.07 -3.99 8.99
C LEU A 24 4.90 -2.54 8.53
N GLU A 25 5.99 -1.82 8.41
CA GLU A 25 6.00 -0.45 7.88
C GLU A 25 6.99 -0.37 6.72
N HIS A 26 6.53 0.19 5.62
CA HIS A 26 7.33 0.31 4.41
C HIS A 26 6.94 1.57 3.63
N THR A 27 7.87 2.03 2.79
CA THR A 27 7.57 3.11 1.85
C THR A 27 6.71 2.62 0.68
N TRP A 28 6.04 3.55 0.02
CA TRP A 28 5.38 3.36 -1.26
C TRP A 28 5.82 4.47 -2.21
N ALA A 29 6.35 4.09 -3.36
CA ALA A 29 6.92 5.02 -4.33
C ALA A 29 6.62 4.60 -5.76
N TYR A 30 6.62 5.57 -6.67
CA TYR A 30 6.45 5.38 -8.11
C TYR A 30 7.66 5.98 -8.84
N PRO A 31 8.79 5.24 -8.94
CA PRO A 31 10.07 5.79 -9.40
C PRO A 31 10.02 6.42 -10.81
N GLU A 32 9.11 5.96 -11.67
CA GLU A 32 8.93 6.49 -13.02
C GLU A 32 8.03 7.73 -13.09
N PHE A 33 7.40 8.12 -11.97
CA PHE A 33 6.41 9.21 -11.90
C PHE A 33 6.81 10.32 -10.92
N SER A 34 7.49 9.99 -9.83
CA SER A 34 7.87 10.96 -8.80
C SER A 34 9.07 10.50 -7.97
N TYR A 35 9.77 11.47 -7.36
CA TYR A 35 10.76 11.22 -6.30
C TYR A 35 10.10 11.11 -4.92
N GLU A 36 8.82 11.47 -4.81
CA GLU A 36 8.07 11.40 -3.56
C GLU A 36 7.87 9.96 -3.08
N LYS A 37 7.89 9.82 -1.76
CA LYS A 37 7.58 8.57 -1.06
C LYS A 37 6.49 8.84 -0.04
N THR A 38 5.58 7.89 0.07
CA THR A 38 4.57 7.81 1.13
C THR A 38 4.85 6.60 2.01
N THR A 39 4.12 6.46 3.12
CA THR A 39 4.38 5.37 4.08
C THR A 39 3.13 4.54 4.29
N VAL A 40 3.28 3.22 4.20
CA VAL A 40 2.22 2.26 4.48
C VAL A 40 2.58 1.49 5.75
N THR A 41 1.70 1.58 6.73
CA THR A 41 1.82 0.89 8.02
C THR A 41 0.71 -0.13 8.18
N TRP A 42 1.09 -1.38 8.39
CA TRP A 42 0.23 -2.47 8.79
C TRP A 42 0.42 -2.71 10.29
N LYS A 43 -0.67 -2.69 11.05
CA LYS A 43 -0.71 -3.13 12.44
C LYS A 43 -1.63 -4.32 12.57
N ILE A 44 -1.15 -5.36 13.23
CA ILE A 44 -1.89 -6.60 13.50
C ILE A 44 -2.05 -6.70 15.01
N GLN A 45 -3.28 -6.91 15.46
CA GLN A 45 -3.64 -7.08 16.86
C GLN A 45 -4.50 -8.33 16.99
N SER A 46 -4.25 -9.12 18.04
CA SER A 46 -5.13 -10.25 18.36
C SER A 46 -6.46 -9.74 18.91
N GLU A 47 -7.56 -10.30 18.42
CA GLU A 47 -8.93 -10.01 18.86
C GLU A 47 -9.66 -11.35 19.06
N GLY A 48 -9.45 -11.97 20.23
CA GLY A 48 -9.90 -13.34 20.49
C GLY A 48 -9.25 -14.34 19.53
N ASP A 49 -10.07 -15.14 18.86
CA ASP A 49 -9.65 -16.10 17.84
C ASP A 49 -9.43 -15.46 16.46
N GLN A 50 -9.57 -14.14 16.35
CA GLN A 50 -9.41 -13.38 15.12
C GLN A 50 -8.23 -12.40 15.22
N SER A 51 -7.92 -11.76 14.09
CA SER A 51 -6.92 -10.69 14.01
C SER A 51 -7.56 -9.42 13.49
N LEU A 52 -7.35 -8.32 14.21
CA LEU A 52 -7.66 -6.98 13.74
C LEU A 52 -6.45 -6.45 12.95
N ILE A 53 -6.66 -6.19 11.66
CA ILE A 53 -5.66 -5.57 10.79
C ILE A 53 -6.05 -4.11 10.58
N LYS A 54 -5.17 -3.18 10.99
CA LYS A 54 -5.25 -1.76 10.66
C LYS A 54 -4.17 -1.42 9.65
N LEU A 55 -4.58 -1.02 8.44
CA LEU A 55 -3.71 -0.38 7.47
C LEU A 55 -3.85 1.14 7.58
N THR A 56 -2.72 1.84 7.53
CA THR A 56 -2.66 3.30 7.39
C THR A 56 -1.70 3.62 6.25
N HIS A 57 -2.11 4.47 5.33
CA HIS A 57 -1.27 4.95 4.23
C HIS A 57 -1.19 6.47 4.36
N ASP A 58 -0.08 6.94 4.91
CA ASP A 58 0.17 8.33 5.25
C ASP A 58 0.78 9.08 4.06
N ASP A 59 0.63 10.40 4.06
CA ASP A 59 1.20 11.33 3.07
C ASP A 59 0.73 11.13 1.60
N ILE A 60 -0.43 10.50 1.37
CA ILE A 60 -0.98 10.27 0.02
C ILE A 60 -1.06 11.56 -0.82
N ASP A 61 -1.30 12.70 -0.17
CA ASP A 61 -1.37 14.01 -0.79
C ASP A 61 -0.08 14.40 -1.54
N ARG A 62 1.07 13.82 -1.20
CA ARG A 62 2.31 13.99 -1.98
C ARG A 62 2.22 13.51 -3.43
N PHE A 63 1.21 12.70 -3.76
CA PHE A 63 0.94 12.26 -5.13
C PHE A 63 -0.15 13.07 -5.84
N SER A 64 -0.64 14.18 -5.27
CA SER A 64 -1.73 14.99 -5.85
C SER A 64 -1.47 15.41 -7.29
N ASP A 65 -0.21 15.70 -7.61
CA ASP A 65 0.20 16.23 -8.92
C ASP A 65 0.34 15.14 -9.99
N LEU A 66 0.20 13.86 -9.62
CA LEU A 66 0.31 12.73 -10.54
C LEU A 66 -1.03 12.40 -11.24
N GLY A 67 -2.11 13.09 -10.87
CA GLY A 67 -3.44 12.99 -11.47
C GLY A 67 -4.40 12.06 -10.72
N GLU A 68 -5.64 11.96 -11.21
CA GLU A 68 -6.77 11.33 -10.48
C GLU A 68 -6.53 9.86 -10.06
N ASN A 69 -5.71 9.12 -10.81
CA ASN A 69 -5.34 7.74 -10.48
C ASN A 69 -4.52 7.62 -9.19
N PHE A 70 -3.99 8.73 -8.68
CA PHE A 70 -3.21 8.82 -7.44
C PHE A 70 -3.94 9.63 -6.36
N SER A 71 -5.26 9.83 -6.53
CA SER A 71 -6.10 10.49 -5.54
C SER A 71 -6.32 9.63 -4.29
N MET A 72 -6.68 10.27 -3.18
CA MET A 72 -7.11 9.59 -1.94
C MET A 72 -8.21 8.55 -2.19
N ASP A 73 -9.18 8.87 -3.05
CA ASP A 73 -10.27 7.96 -3.40
C ASP A 73 -9.77 6.73 -4.16
N ALA A 74 -8.86 6.91 -5.12
CA ALA A 74 -8.25 5.80 -5.86
C ALA A 74 -7.46 4.87 -4.92
N PHE A 75 -6.68 5.43 -3.99
CA PHE A 75 -5.97 4.62 -2.98
C PHE A 75 -6.93 3.92 -2.02
N THR A 76 -7.99 4.60 -1.58
CA THR A 76 -9.02 4.04 -0.70
C THR A 76 -9.73 2.87 -1.36
N GLU A 77 -10.13 3.01 -2.63
CA GLU A 77 -10.75 1.94 -3.41
C GLU A 77 -9.78 0.75 -3.59
N GLY A 78 -8.53 1.04 -3.97
CA GLY A 78 -7.49 0.04 -4.15
C GLY A 78 -7.25 -0.79 -2.89
N TRP A 79 -7.08 -0.13 -1.74
CA TRP A 79 -6.89 -0.79 -0.45
C TRP A 79 -8.13 -1.57 0.00
N ASN A 80 -9.33 -1.03 -0.20
CA ASN A 80 -10.58 -1.74 0.12
C ASN A 80 -10.70 -3.03 -0.69
N ARG A 81 -10.32 -3.01 -1.97
CA ARG A 81 -10.30 -4.22 -2.79
C ARG A 81 -9.28 -5.24 -2.26
N ILE A 82 -8.04 -4.84 -2.00
CA ILE A 82 -6.99 -5.74 -1.51
C ILE A 82 -7.38 -6.35 -0.15
N ILE A 83 -7.71 -5.52 0.84
CA ILE A 83 -7.91 -5.98 2.21
C ILE A 83 -9.21 -6.78 2.33
N ARG A 84 -10.32 -6.23 1.84
CA ARG A 84 -11.66 -6.79 2.11
C ARG A 84 -12.07 -7.85 1.10
N LYS A 85 -11.65 -7.73 -0.16
CA LYS A 85 -12.10 -8.63 -1.25
C LYS A 85 -11.07 -9.70 -1.62
N SER A 86 -9.78 -9.49 -1.33
CA SER A 86 -8.72 -10.44 -1.70
C SER A 86 -8.06 -11.10 -0.50
N LEU A 87 -7.54 -10.33 0.45
CA LEU A 87 -6.75 -10.84 1.58
C LEU A 87 -7.60 -11.65 2.55
N LYS A 88 -8.74 -11.11 3.00
CA LYS A 88 -9.61 -11.82 3.96
C LYS A 88 -10.06 -13.20 3.42
N PRO A 89 -10.63 -13.31 2.20
CA PRO A 89 -10.94 -14.63 1.64
C PRO A 89 -9.72 -15.53 1.46
N TYR A 90 -8.55 -14.98 1.10
CA TYR A 90 -7.33 -15.80 0.96
C TYR A 90 -6.87 -16.43 2.29
N LEU A 91 -7.09 -15.75 3.43
CA LEU A 91 -6.68 -16.23 4.75
C LEU A 91 -7.72 -17.14 5.41
N GLU A 92 -9.00 -16.99 5.08
CA GLU A 92 -10.13 -17.69 5.73
C GLU A 92 -10.68 -18.86 4.91
N ASN A 93 -10.19 -19.06 3.68
CA ASN A 93 -10.47 -20.24 2.86
C ASN A 93 -9.54 -21.41 3.22
#